data_AF-A0A132AE46-F1
#
_entry.id   AF-A0A132AE46-F1
#
_cell.length_a   1.000
_cell.length_b   1.000
_cell.length_c   1.000
_cell.angle_alpha   90.00
_cell.angle_beta   90.00
_cell.angle_gamma   90.00
#
_symmetry.space_group_name_H-M   'P 1'
#
loop_
_entity.id
_entity.type
_entity.pdbx_description
1 polymer ?
#
loop_
_entity_poly.entity_id
_entity_poly.type
_entity_poly.pdbx_seq_one_letter_code
_entity_poly.pdbx_strand_id
1 'polypeptide(L)'
;MSEPPSRFDSFRPVAETFVSIDELKFQLIRLRAVNPEIIRISSSRIAFFQAIERHLDHLKELLSSVEDSLLEKLRIDLFDGNSLDEIISLFRLFRLESLRNHRDRRRLIRTIVAMDRTGINMAVIYDIYQRAHAISHNSTSFYLGLVQSALPQISIPQFSINANPI
;
A
#
# COMPACT_ATOMS: atom_id res chain seq x y z
N MET A 1 -15.93 10.93 -36.53
CA MET A 1 -16.34 9.87 -35.59
C MET A 1 -15.20 9.71 -34.61
N SER A 2 -15.41 10.05 -33.34
CA SER A 2 -14.40 9.91 -32.29
C SER A 2 -14.38 8.44 -31.87
N GLU A 3 -13.22 7.79 -31.93
CA GLU A 3 -13.04 6.47 -31.34
C GLU A 3 -13.44 6.52 -29.86
N PRO A 4 -14.13 5.51 -29.32
CA PRO A 4 -14.35 5.43 -27.89
C PRO A 4 -12.97 5.33 -27.21
N PRO A 5 -12.72 6.08 -26.12
CA PRO A 5 -11.46 5.96 -25.41
C PRO A 5 -11.23 4.50 -25.05
N SER A 6 -10.04 3.99 -25.39
CA SER A 6 -9.70 2.61 -25.11
C SER A 6 -9.87 2.39 -23.60
N ARG A 7 -10.64 1.37 -23.21
CA ARG A 7 -10.87 1.06 -21.77
C ARG A 7 -9.56 0.75 -21.02
N PHE A 8 -8.44 0.69 -21.73
CA PHE A 8 -7.10 0.49 -21.23
C PHE A 8 -6.38 1.79 -20.82
N ASP A 9 -6.84 2.98 -21.21
CA ASP A 9 -6.16 4.27 -20.87
C ASP A 9 -6.16 4.64 -19.37
N SER A 10 -6.72 3.79 -18.52
CA SER A 10 -6.75 3.98 -17.07
C SER A 10 -5.65 3.23 -16.32
N PHE A 11 -4.46 2.99 -16.90
CA PHE A 11 -3.30 2.37 -16.22
C PHE A 11 -2.80 3.10 -14.93
N ARG A 12 -3.51 4.09 -14.39
CA ARG A 12 -3.07 4.94 -13.27
C ARG A 12 -3.28 4.44 -11.82
N PRO A 13 -4.02 3.36 -11.48
CA PRO A 13 -4.28 3.02 -10.08
C PRO A 13 -3.05 2.73 -9.23
N VAL A 14 -1.98 2.18 -9.80
CA VAL A 14 -0.75 1.90 -9.05
C VAL A 14 0.02 3.20 -8.78
N ALA A 15 0.16 4.06 -9.79
CA ALA A 15 0.77 5.38 -9.62
C ALA A 15 0.02 6.23 -8.57
N GLU A 16 -1.33 6.24 -8.61
CA GLU A 16 -2.15 6.92 -7.59
C GLU A 16 -1.99 6.28 -6.21
N THR A 17 -1.85 4.97 -6.16
CA THR A 17 -1.58 4.22 -4.93
C THR A 17 -0.24 4.63 -4.31
N PHE A 18 0.82 4.76 -5.10
CA PHE A 18 2.14 5.20 -4.63
C PHE A 18 2.08 6.60 -4.03
N VAL A 19 1.39 7.53 -4.69
CA VAL A 19 1.20 8.90 -4.17
C VAL A 19 0.58 8.89 -2.78
N SER A 20 -0.47 8.07 -2.58
CA SER A 20 -1.11 7.98 -1.26
C SER A 20 -0.25 7.31 -0.19
N ILE A 21 0.68 6.44 -0.58
CA ILE A 21 1.63 5.80 0.35
C ILE A 21 2.68 6.82 0.79
N ASP A 22 3.28 7.53 -0.16
CA ASP A 22 4.30 8.57 0.10
C ASP A 22 3.72 9.70 0.96
N GLU A 23 2.51 10.16 0.62
CA GLU A 23 1.83 11.19 1.39
C GLU A 23 1.49 10.72 2.80
N LEU A 24 0.97 9.49 2.97
CA LEU A 24 0.70 8.96 4.31
C LEU A 24 1.97 8.88 5.14
N LYS A 25 3.06 8.34 4.58
CA LYS A 25 4.36 8.24 5.26
C LYS A 25 4.85 9.63 5.69
N PHE A 26 4.78 10.62 4.80
CA PHE A 26 5.14 12.00 5.11
C PHE A 26 4.32 12.57 6.27
N GLN A 27 3.00 12.35 6.26
CA GLN A 27 2.11 12.82 7.33
C GLN A 27 2.45 12.16 8.68
N LEU A 28 2.75 10.86 8.70
CA LEU A 28 3.19 10.14 9.91
C LEU A 28 4.50 10.69 10.46
N ILE A 29 5.51 10.88 9.59
CA ILE A 29 6.80 11.47 9.98
C ILE A 29 6.60 12.87 10.55
N ARG A 30 5.76 13.70 9.92
CA ARG A 30 5.44 15.03 10.44
C ARG A 30 4.82 14.95 11.81
N LEU A 31 3.79 14.12 12.01
CA LEU A 31 3.14 13.92 13.31
C LEU A 31 4.17 13.54 14.39
N ARG A 32 5.12 12.67 14.04
CA ARG A 32 6.19 12.28 14.96
C ARG A 32 7.12 13.43 15.33
N ALA A 33 7.52 14.23 14.34
CA ALA A 33 8.50 15.30 14.52
C ALA A 33 7.95 16.52 15.26
N VAL A 34 6.67 16.85 15.07
CA VAL A 34 6.09 18.10 15.61
C VAL A 34 5.51 17.94 17.02
N ASN A 35 5.26 16.72 17.49
CA ASN A 35 4.67 16.53 18.81
C ASN A 35 5.76 16.45 19.91
N PRO A 36 5.82 17.39 20.86
CA PRO A 36 6.84 17.40 21.91
C PRO A 36 6.70 16.24 22.92
N GLU A 37 5.52 15.63 23.06
CA GLU A 37 5.32 14.45 23.91
C GLU A 37 6.10 13.23 23.38
N ILE A 38 6.43 13.21 22.09
CA ILE A 38 7.20 12.13 21.46
C ILE A 38 8.66 12.14 21.90
N ILE A 39 9.19 13.28 22.35
CA ILE A 39 10.53 13.32 22.95
C ILE A 39 10.56 12.50 24.27
N ARG A 40 9.40 12.29 24.89
CA ARG A 40 9.25 11.60 26.18
C ARG A 40 8.84 10.12 26.06
N ILE A 41 8.60 9.61 24.85
CA ILE A 41 8.24 8.19 24.67
C ILE A 41 9.48 7.28 24.68
N SER A 42 9.29 6.03 25.06
CA SER A 42 10.35 5.03 25.04
C SER A 42 10.89 4.79 23.63
N SER A 43 12.17 4.42 23.54
CA SER A 43 12.82 4.03 22.29
C SER A 43 12.06 2.93 21.55
N SER A 44 11.45 1.99 22.27
CA SER A 44 10.60 0.94 21.70
C SER A 44 9.37 1.48 20.94
N ARG A 45 8.73 2.55 21.43
CA ARG A 45 7.58 3.17 20.77
C ARG A 45 8.00 3.96 19.53
N ILE A 46 9.17 4.60 19.58
CA ILE A 46 9.75 5.27 18.39
C ILE A 46 10.07 4.23 17.32
N ALA A 47 10.68 3.09 17.71
CA ALA A 47 10.98 2.00 16.80
C ALA A 47 9.72 1.42 16.14
N PHE A 48 8.61 1.30 16.89
CA PHE A 48 7.31 0.90 16.37
C PHE A 48 6.81 1.88 15.27
N PHE A 49 6.84 3.19 15.51
CA PHE A 49 6.46 4.18 14.50
C PHE A 49 7.33 4.11 13.25
N GLN A 50 8.65 4.01 13.42
CA GLN A 50 9.60 3.84 12.32
C GLN A 50 9.40 2.53 11.56
N ALA A 51 8.95 1.47 12.21
CA ALA A 51 8.64 0.21 11.54
C ALA A 51 7.44 0.37 10.59
N ILE A 52 6.40 1.08 11.00
CA ILE A 52 5.24 1.36 10.15
C ILE A 52 5.63 2.24 8.95
N GLU A 53 6.45 3.27 9.17
CA GLU A 53 6.96 4.14 8.10
C GLU A 53 7.77 3.35 7.06
N ARG A 54 8.61 2.41 7.49
CA ARG A 54 9.36 1.52 6.59
C ARG A 54 8.47 0.49 5.90
N HIS A 55 7.44 -0.01 6.59
CA HIS A 55 6.50 -0.94 6.00
C HIS A 55 5.74 -0.33 4.81
N LEU A 56 5.47 0.98 4.85
CA LEU A 56 4.91 1.70 3.71
C LEU A 56 5.85 1.69 2.49
N ASP A 57 7.16 1.78 2.67
CA ASP A 57 8.13 1.66 1.56
C ASP A 57 8.09 0.25 0.96
N HIS A 58 8.17 -0.78 1.80
CA HIS A 58 8.11 -2.17 1.35
C HIS A 58 6.78 -2.49 0.64
N LEU A 59 5.67 -1.86 1.05
CA LEU A 59 4.39 -2.03 0.37
C LEU A 59 4.43 -1.49 -1.07
N LYS A 60 5.16 -0.40 -1.34
CA LYS A 60 5.35 0.11 -2.71
C LYS A 60 6.14 -0.88 -3.56
N GLU A 61 7.22 -1.41 -3.00
CA GLU A 61 8.06 -2.40 -3.67
C GLU A 61 7.26 -3.66 -4.01
N LEU A 62 6.47 -4.16 -3.06
CA LEU A 62 5.59 -5.30 -3.28
C LEU A 62 4.57 -5.03 -4.38
N LEU A 63 3.91 -3.88 -4.35
CA LEU A 63 2.94 -3.48 -5.37
C LEU A 63 3.56 -3.43 -6.78
N SER A 64 4.76 -2.85 -6.90
CA SER A 64 5.52 -2.83 -8.16
C SER A 64 5.80 -4.25 -8.63
N SER A 65 6.33 -5.09 -7.74
CA SER A 65 6.66 -6.48 -8.07
C SER A 65 5.44 -7.29 -8.50
N VAL A 66 4.28 -7.08 -7.87
CA VAL A 66 3.01 -7.73 -8.25
C VAL A 66 2.56 -7.25 -9.63
N GLU A 67 2.60 -5.94 -9.89
CA GLU A 67 2.24 -5.38 -11.20
C GLU A 67 3.15 -5.93 -12.31
N ASP A 68 4.47 -5.90 -12.11
CA ASP A 68 5.45 -6.43 -13.05
C ASP A 68 5.20 -7.92 -13.34
N SER A 69 4.91 -8.71 -12.31
CA SER A 69 4.64 -10.15 -12.44
C SER A 69 3.36 -10.42 -13.23
N LEU A 70 2.31 -9.61 -13.04
CA LEU A 70 1.06 -9.71 -13.80
C LEU A 70 1.27 -9.31 -15.27
N LEU A 71 2.05 -8.26 -15.53
CA LEU A 71 2.37 -7.80 -16.88
C LEU A 71 3.22 -8.83 -17.63
N GLU A 72 4.21 -9.43 -16.97
CA GLU A 72 5.03 -10.48 -17.56
C GLU A 72 4.20 -11.73 -17.88
N LYS A 73 3.32 -12.16 -16.97
CA LYS A 73 2.41 -13.27 -17.23
C LYS A 73 1.49 -12.99 -18.43
N LEU A 74 0.93 -11.77 -18.51
CA LEU A 74 0.13 -11.34 -19.65
C LEU A 74 0.92 -11.41 -20.96
N ARG A 75 2.18 -10.99 -20.95
CA ARG A 75 3.06 -11.03 -22.13
C ARG A 75 3.32 -12.47 -22.59
N ILE A 76 3.60 -13.38 -21.65
CA ILE A 76 3.83 -14.80 -21.94
C ILE A 76 2.55 -15.43 -22.52
N ASP A 77 1.40 -15.22 -21.89
CA ASP A 77 0.13 -15.80 -22.35
C ASP A 77 -0.27 -15.29 -23.74
N LEU A 78 -0.01 -14.00 -24.04
CA LEU A 78 -0.17 -13.44 -25.38
C LEU A 78 0.73 -14.10 -26.42
N PHE A 79 1.99 -14.37 -26.07
CA PHE A 79 2.96 -14.97 -26.98
C PHE A 79 2.62 -16.45 -27.27
N ASP A 80 2.21 -17.19 -26.24
CA ASP A 80 1.87 -18.61 -26.32
C ASP A 80 0.47 -18.85 -26.91
N GLY A 81 -0.33 -17.80 -27.11
CA GLY A 81 -1.72 -17.91 -27.57
C GLY A 81 -2.67 -18.50 -26.53
N ASN A 82 -2.31 -18.40 -25.24
CA ASN A 82 -3.14 -18.86 -24.13
C ASN A 82 -4.37 -17.93 -23.94
N SER A 83 -5.40 -18.44 -23.25
CA SER A 83 -6.52 -17.59 -22.85
C SER A 83 -6.06 -16.50 -21.89
N LEU A 84 -6.55 -15.28 -22.10
CA LEU A 84 -6.23 -14.12 -21.26
C LEU A 84 -7.24 -13.90 -20.14
N ASP A 85 -8.33 -14.69 -20.09
CA ASP A 85 -9.44 -14.43 -19.17
C ASP A 85 -9.02 -14.45 -17.70
N GLU A 86 -8.12 -15.37 -17.34
CA GLU A 86 -7.59 -15.52 -16.00
C GLU A 86 -6.71 -14.32 -15.61
N ILE A 87 -5.71 -13.97 -16.44
CA ILE A 87 -4.79 -12.86 -16.15
C ILE A 87 -5.51 -11.51 -16.16
N ILE A 88 -6.50 -11.31 -17.03
CA ILE A 88 -7.34 -10.11 -17.05
C ILE A 88 -8.15 -10.01 -15.75
N SER A 89 -8.70 -11.12 -15.26
CA SER A 89 -9.46 -11.16 -14.01
C SER A 89 -8.58 -10.83 -12.80
N LEU A 90 -7.37 -11.37 -12.75
CA LEU A 90 -6.37 -11.08 -11.73
C LEU A 90 -5.94 -9.61 -11.75
N PHE A 91 -5.65 -9.06 -12.93
CA PHE A 91 -5.27 -7.66 -13.08
C PHE A 91 -6.40 -6.71 -12.65
N ARG A 92 -7.66 -7.04 -12.94
CA ARG A 92 -8.83 -6.28 -12.46
C ARG A 92 -8.93 -6.31 -10.93
N LEU A 93 -8.74 -7.49 -10.33
CA LEU A 93 -8.79 -7.67 -8.88
C LEU A 93 -7.67 -6.88 -8.18
N PHE A 94 -6.44 -6.97 -8.68
CA PHE A 94 -5.29 -6.17 -8.22
C PHE A 94 -5.58 -4.66 -8.25
N ARG A 95 -6.11 -4.16 -9.37
CA ARG A 95 -6.42 -2.73 -9.54
C ARG A 95 -7.54 -2.26 -8.62
N LEU A 96 -8.59 -3.08 -8.46
CA LEU A 96 -9.71 -2.76 -7.59
C LEU A 96 -9.25 -2.60 -6.13
N GLU A 97 -8.44 -3.53 -5.65
CA GLU A 97 -7.93 -3.49 -4.28
C GLU A 97 -6.91 -2.36 -4.08
N SER A 98 -6.07 -2.07 -5.08
CA SER A 98 -5.17 -0.90 -5.06
C SER A 98 -5.96 0.41 -4.88
N LEU A 99 -7.04 0.58 -5.65
CA LEU A 99 -7.90 1.77 -5.57
C LEU A 99 -8.61 1.86 -4.21
N ARG A 100 -9.08 0.74 -3.65
CA ARG A 100 -9.69 0.70 -2.32
C ARG A 100 -8.69 1.18 -1.26
N ASN A 101 -7.50 0.59 -1.25
CA ASN A 101 -6.44 0.95 -0.31
C ASN A 101 -5.98 2.41 -0.47
N HIS A 102 -5.92 2.92 -1.71
CA HIS A 102 -5.68 4.35 -1.97
C HIS A 102 -6.73 5.23 -1.27
N ARG A 103 -8.02 4.91 -1.42
CA ARG A 103 -9.12 5.67 -0.79
C ARG A 103 -9.03 5.65 0.74
N ASP A 104 -8.71 4.50 1.32
CA ASP A 104 -8.57 4.35 2.76
C ASP A 104 -7.39 5.16 3.30
N ARG A 105 -6.24 5.12 2.62
CA ARG A 105 -5.09 5.99 2.93
C ARG A 105 -5.45 7.47 2.82
N ARG A 106 -6.13 7.90 1.76
CA ARG A 106 -6.58 9.29 1.59
C ARG A 106 -7.58 9.74 2.67
N ARG A 107 -8.42 8.83 3.16
CA ARG A 107 -9.30 9.11 4.31
C ARG A 107 -8.50 9.34 5.60
N LEU A 108 -7.49 8.50 5.85
CA LEU A 108 -6.60 8.67 6.98
C LEU A 108 -5.79 9.97 6.89
N ILE A 109 -5.20 10.28 5.74
CA ILE A 109 -4.48 11.54 5.48
C ILE A 109 -5.36 12.75 5.78
N ARG A 110 -6.61 12.78 5.29
CA ARG A 110 -7.55 13.87 5.58
C ARG A 110 -7.84 14.00 7.07
N THR A 111 -7.92 12.88 7.79
CA THR A 111 -8.10 12.87 9.23
C THR A 111 -6.90 13.51 9.93
N ILE A 112 -5.68 13.14 9.52
CA ILE A 112 -4.44 13.73 10.05
C ILE A 112 -4.40 15.25 9.82
N VAL A 113 -4.67 15.69 8.58
CA VAL A 113 -4.65 17.12 8.22
C VAL A 113 -5.71 17.93 8.98
N ALA A 114 -6.88 17.35 9.23
CA ALA A 114 -7.92 17.98 10.03
C ALA A 114 -7.52 18.10 11.50
N MET A 115 -6.90 17.05 12.07
CA MET A 115 -6.47 17.00 13.47
C MET A 115 -5.32 17.97 13.78
N ASP A 116 -4.46 18.26 12.81
CA ASP A 116 -3.37 19.26 12.92
C ASP A 116 -3.90 20.66 13.30
N ARG A 117 -5.20 20.91 13.06
CA ARG A 117 -5.86 22.19 13.37
C ARG A 117 -6.48 22.26 14.77
N THR A 118 -6.63 21.14 15.47
CA THR A 118 -7.40 21.05 16.72
C THR A 118 -6.58 20.65 17.95
N GLY A 119 -5.26 20.55 17.82
CA GLY A 119 -4.36 20.08 18.87
C GLY A 119 -4.34 18.54 18.95
N ILE A 120 -3.13 17.96 18.91
CA ILE A 120 -2.93 16.52 18.82
C ILE A 120 -2.26 16.01 20.11
N ASN A 121 -2.86 15.02 20.76
CA ASN A 121 -2.26 14.31 21.89
C ASN A 121 -1.67 12.95 21.45
N MET A 122 -0.85 12.34 22.31
CA MET A 122 -0.18 11.08 22.01
C MET A 122 -1.13 9.90 21.73
N ALA A 123 -2.31 9.86 22.38
CA ALA A 123 -3.28 8.78 22.17
C ALA A 123 -3.84 8.79 20.74
N VAL A 124 -4.15 9.98 20.21
CA VAL A 124 -4.59 10.16 18.82
C VAL A 124 -3.50 9.77 17.83
N ILE A 125 -2.24 10.14 18.10
CA ILE A 125 -1.11 9.73 17.26
C ILE A 125 -0.99 8.21 17.20
N TYR A 126 -1.11 7.55 18.35
CA TYR A 126 -1.03 6.08 18.39
C TYR A 126 -2.16 5.42 17.58
N ASP A 127 -3.40 5.91 17.71
CA ASP A 127 -4.54 5.44 16.90
C ASP A 127 -4.29 5.64 15.39
N ILE A 128 -3.74 6.78 14.98
CA ILE A 128 -3.37 7.03 13.58
C ILE A 128 -2.34 6.01 13.09
N TYR A 129 -1.28 5.76 13.85
CA TYR A 129 -0.26 4.76 13.49
C TYR A 129 -0.85 3.35 13.42
N GLN A 130 -1.72 2.98 14.35
CA GLN A 130 -2.41 1.68 14.32
C GLN A 130 -3.29 1.50 13.09
N ARG A 131 -4.03 2.54 12.69
CA ARG A 131 -4.82 2.52 11.45
C ARG A 131 -3.94 2.42 10.21
N ALA A 132 -2.83 3.14 10.16
CA ALA A 132 -1.86 3.04 9.06
C ALA A 132 -1.26 1.63 8.97
N HIS A 133 -0.93 1.03 10.12
CA HIS A 133 -0.47 -0.35 10.21
C HIS A 133 -1.52 -1.32 9.68
N ALA A 134 -2.77 -1.23 10.13
CA ALA A 134 -3.85 -2.12 9.67
C ALA A 134 -4.07 -2.02 8.15
N ILE A 135 -4.13 -0.81 7.59
CA ILE A 135 -4.28 -0.60 6.14
C ILE A 135 -3.12 -1.24 5.37
N SER A 136 -1.88 -0.96 5.80
CA SER A 136 -0.68 -1.50 5.13
C SER A 136 -0.59 -3.02 5.24
N HIS A 137 -0.87 -3.59 6.42
CA HIS A 137 -0.82 -5.03 6.65
C HIS A 137 -1.89 -5.79 5.84
N ASN A 138 -3.12 -5.26 5.78
CA ASN A 138 -4.18 -5.85 4.97
C ASN A 138 -3.83 -5.80 3.48
N SER A 139 -3.27 -4.68 3.02
CA SER A 139 -2.76 -4.55 1.65
C SER A 139 -1.71 -5.62 1.35
N THR A 140 -0.68 -5.73 2.19
CA THR A 140 0.41 -6.72 2.04
C THR A 140 -0.13 -8.14 1.98
N SER A 141 -1.01 -8.51 2.92
CA SER A 141 -1.59 -9.85 3.00
C SER A 141 -2.37 -10.20 1.73
N PHE A 142 -3.14 -9.25 1.20
CA PHE A 142 -3.88 -9.44 -0.04
C PHE A 142 -2.94 -9.65 -1.23
N TYR A 143 -1.93 -8.80 -1.42
CA TYR A 143 -1.05 -8.91 -2.60
C TYR A 143 -0.18 -10.16 -2.57
N LEU A 144 0.31 -10.55 -1.39
CA LEU A 144 1.01 -11.83 -1.24
C LEU A 144 0.08 -13.02 -1.55
N GLY A 145 -1.16 -13.00 -1.04
CA GLY A 145 -2.15 -14.02 -1.36
C GLY A 145 -2.49 -14.07 -2.85
N LEU A 146 -2.60 -12.91 -3.50
CA LEU A 146 -2.84 -12.81 -4.94
C LEU A 146 -1.72 -13.50 -5.71
N VAL A 147 -0.46 -13.16 -5.44
CA VAL A 147 0.69 -13.76 -6.14
C VAL A 147 0.81 -15.26 -5.84
N GLN A 148 0.64 -15.68 -4.59
CA GLN A 148 0.68 -17.10 -4.23
C GLN A 148 -0.39 -17.94 -4.95
N SER A 149 -1.61 -17.39 -5.09
CA SER A 149 -2.70 -18.08 -5.77
C SER A 149 -2.58 -18.09 -7.29
N ALA A 150 -1.98 -17.06 -7.87
CA ALA A 150 -2.01 -16.82 -9.32
C ALA A 150 -0.70 -17.13 -10.04
N LEU A 151 0.44 -17.05 -9.34
CA LEU A 151 1.78 -17.13 -9.92
C LEU A 151 2.70 -18.00 -9.04
N PRO A 152 2.36 -19.28 -8.79
CA PRO A 152 3.13 -20.15 -7.89
C PRO A 152 4.58 -20.40 -8.36
N GLN A 153 4.89 -20.09 -9.62
CA GLN A 153 6.21 -20.20 -10.23
C GLN A 153 7.10 -18.96 -9.99
N ILE A 154 6.55 -17.86 -9.48
CA ILE A 154 7.28 -16.61 -9.25
C ILE A 154 7.67 -16.50 -7.78
N SER A 155 8.96 -16.70 -7.50
CA SER A 155 9.56 -16.46 -6.19
C SER A 155 9.51 -14.97 -5.85
N ILE A 156 8.61 -14.57 -4.95
CA ILE A 156 8.64 -13.24 -4.36
C ILE A 156 9.84 -13.16 -3.42
N PRO A 157 10.65 -12.09 -3.43
CA PRO A 157 11.67 -11.88 -2.39
C PRO A 157 11.03 -11.98 -0.99
N GLN A 158 11.67 -12.72 -0.09
CA GLN A 158 11.21 -12.85 1.30
C GLN A 158 11.16 -11.48 1.97
N PHE A 159 9.97 -10.91 2.11
CA PHE A 159 9.75 -9.75 2.94
C PHE A 159 9.70 -10.22 4.40
N SER A 160 10.71 -9.82 5.19
CA SER A 160 10.70 -10.02 6.64
C SER A 160 9.62 -9.16 7.28
N ILE A 161 8.38 -9.65 7.30
CA ILE A 161 7.32 -9.13 8.14
C ILE A 161 7.65 -9.59 9.56
N ASN A 162 8.38 -8.78 10.31
CA ASN A 162 8.53 -8.99 11.75
C ASN A 162 7.18 -8.66 12.42
N ALA A 163 6.26 -9.63 12.35
CA ALA A 163 5.05 -9.67 13.15
C ALA A 163 5.42 -10.11 14.56
N ASN A 164 5.92 -9.19 15.38
CA ASN A 164 5.87 -9.37 16.82
C ASN A 164 4.93 -8.31 17.40
N PRO A 165 3.70 -8.69 17.79
CA PRO A 165 2.92 -7.84 18.67
C PRO A 165 3.58 -7.91 20.06
N ILE A 166 3.94 -6.73 20.59
CA ILE A 166 4.14 -6.53 22.04
C ILE A 166 2.75 -6.32 22.65
#